data_AF-A0A9Q3KMZ4-F1
#
_entry.id   AF-A0A9Q3KMZ4-F1
#
_cell.length_a   1.000
_cell.length_b   1.000
_cell.length_c   1.000
_cell.angle_alpha   90.00
_cell.angle_beta   90.00
_cell.angle_gamma   90.00
#
_symmetry.space_group_name_H-M   'P 1'
#
loop_
_entity.id
_entity.type
_entity.pdbx_description
1 polymer ?
#
loop_
_entity_poly.entity_id
_entity_poly.type
_entity_poly.pdbx_seq_one_letter_code
_entity_poly.pdbx_strand_id
1 'polypeptide(L)'
;MPVTRHFLDQDFSLTSILLGLLEIKGPHSGVVLATHFLSILHQYDLEDCITSITTNNASRNSSMFNRISSMAATFNYSTHAIGCMTHVLHLAAQDGLKALSKGVAPTTCKQEEPPGPMAIVKIINLPDGMSLRYDSIISHVAQLASYLWQSPQGREMFAETLKLIYYGPKPTNTNTLLFHVHTF
;
A
#
# COMPACT_ATOMS: atom_id res chain seq x y z
N MET A 1 3.32 -2.36 -17.99
CA MET A 1 2.45 -2.90 -16.92
C MET A 1 2.83 -4.35 -16.65
N PRO A 2 3.68 -4.59 -15.64
CA PRO A 2 3.86 -5.92 -15.07
C PRO A 2 2.61 -6.39 -14.30
N VAL A 3 2.24 -7.64 -14.48
CA VAL A 3 1.18 -8.32 -13.72
C VAL A 3 1.80 -9.56 -13.07
N THR A 4 1.81 -9.59 -11.75
CA THR A 4 2.35 -10.71 -10.97
C THR A 4 1.21 -11.32 -10.17
N ARG A 5 1.07 -12.64 -10.28
CA ARG A 5 0.18 -13.41 -9.43
C ARG A 5 0.96 -13.89 -8.21
N HIS A 6 0.36 -13.77 -7.04
CA HIS A 6 0.86 -14.46 -5.86
C HIS A 6 -0.23 -15.36 -5.28
N PHE A 7 0.18 -16.52 -4.79
CA PHE A 7 -0.71 -17.49 -4.18
C PHE A 7 0.06 -18.38 -3.20
N LEU A 8 -0.66 -19.01 -2.29
CA LEU A 8 -0.14 -20.06 -1.43
C LEU A 8 -0.34 -21.40 -2.16
N ASP A 9 0.70 -22.21 -2.24
CA ASP A 9 0.60 -23.57 -2.74
C ASP A 9 0.09 -24.55 -1.65
N GLN A 10 0.08 -25.85 -1.97
CA GLN A 10 -0.39 -26.90 -1.07
C GLN A 10 0.42 -27.01 0.23
N ASP A 11 1.67 -26.52 0.20
CA ASP A 11 2.58 -26.52 1.34
C ASP A 11 2.56 -25.17 2.09
N PHE A 12 1.57 -24.32 1.80
CA PHE A 12 1.44 -22.95 2.34
C PHE A 12 2.66 -22.06 2.02
N SER A 13 3.38 -22.37 0.95
CA SER A 13 4.50 -21.55 0.49
C SER A 13 4.01 -20.45 -0.45
N LEU A 14 4.45 -19.22 -0.19
CA LEU A 14 4.11 -18.07 -1.02
C LEU A 14 4.86 -18.16 -2.35
N THR A 15 4.11 -18.43 -3.41
CA THR A 15 4.59 -18.48 -4.78
C THR A 15 4.24 -17.20 -5.52
N SER A 16 5.18 -16.68 -6.31
CA SER A 16 5.04 -15.45 -7.09
C SER A 16 5.39 -15.72 -8.55
N ILE A 17 4.46 -15.48 -9.46
CA ILE A 17 4.62 -15.74 -10.90
C ILE A 17 4.31 -14.47 -11.69
N LEU A 18 5.26 -14.03 -12.52
CA LEU A 18 5.02 -12.97 -13.49
C LEU A 18 4.14 -13.52 -14.61
N LEU A 19 2.89 -13.04 -14.69
CA LEU A 19 1.94 -13.43 -15.73
C LEU A 19 2.15 -12.65 -17.03
N GLY A 20 2.59 -11.40 -16.92
CA GLY A 20 2.81 -10.58 -18.11
C GLY A 20 3.60 -9.33 -17.82
N LEU A 21 4.38 -8.89 -18.81
CA LEU A 21 5.09 -7.62 -18.81
C LEU A 21 4.77 -6.88 -20.12
N LEU A 22 3.63 -6.19 -20.13
CA LEU A 22 3.16 -5.52 -21.34
C LEU A 22 3.69 -4.08 -21.41
N GLU A 23 4.30 -3.73 -22.53
CA GLU A 23 4.49 -2.32 -22.89
C GLU A 23 3.15 -1.74 -23.34
N ILE A 24 2.69 -0.69 -22.68
CA ILE A 24 1.43 -0.02 -23.05
C ILE A 24 1.81 1.19 -23.90
N LYS A 25 1.42 1.17 -25.17
CA LYS A 25 1.61 2.28 -26.09
C LYS A 25 0.37 3.18 -26.05
N GLY A 26 0.59 4.50 -25.96
CA GLY A 26 -0.49 5.48 -25.92
C GLY A 26 -0.97 5.84 -24.51
N PRO A 27 -2.20 6.34 -24.34
CA PRO A 27 -2.67 6.87 -23.06
C PRO A 27 -2.79 5.78 -21.99
N HIS A 28 -2.09 5.95 -20.88
CA HIS A 28 -2.18 5.09 -19.69
C HIS A 28 -3.46 5.36 -18.87
N SER A 29 -4.62 5.34 -19.53
CA SER A 29 -5.91 5.44 -18.83
C SER A 29 -6.21 4.16 -18.06
N GLY A 30 -6.95 4.25 -16.94
CA GLY A 30 -7.31 3.07 -16.16
C GLY A 30 -8.15 2.06 -16.95
N VAL A 31 -8.95 2.51 -17.93
CA VAL A 31 -9.71 1.62 -18.83
C VAL A 31 -8.78 0.78 -19.72
N VAL A 32 -7.72 1.39 -20.25
CA VAL A 32 -6.70 0.68 -21.05
C VAL A 32 -5.94 -0.31 -20.18
N LEU A 33 -5.54 0.10 -18.96
CA LEU A 33 -4.89 -0.79 -17.99
C LEU A 33 -5.77 -1.99 -17.62
N ALA A 34 -7.05 -1.75 -17.34
CA ALA A 34 -8.02 -2.82 -17.04
C ALA A 34 -8.17 -3.79 -18.21
N THR A 35 -8.24 -3.28 -19.44
CA THR A 35 -8.37 -4.12 -20.64
C THR A 35 -7.16 -5.02 -20.82
N HIS A 36 -5.96 -4.48 -20.68
CA HIS A 36 -4.74 -5.29 -20.74
C HIS A 36 -4.66 -6.30 -19.58
N PHE A 37 -5.03 -5.90 -18.36
CA PHE A 37 -5.01 -6.78 -17.20
C PHE A 37 -5.97 -7.97 -17.40
N LEU A 38 -7.20 -7.71 -17.81
CA LEU A 38 -8.19 -8.75 -18.10
C LEU A 38 -7.73 -9.67 -19.25
N SER A 39 -7.10 -9.12 -20.30
CA SER A 39 -6.57 -9.95 -21.39
C SER A 39 -5.48 -10.94 -20.93
N ILE A 40 -4.65 -10.53 -19.97
CA ILE A 40 -3.65 -11.42 -19.36
C ILE A 40 -4.35 -12.51 -18.54
N LEU A 41 -5.34 -12.14 -17.73
CA LEU A 41 -6.09 -13.14 -16.95
C LEU A 41 -6.81 -14.14 -17.84
N HIS A 42 -7.43 -13.67 -18.93
CA HIS A 42 -8.11 -14.49 -19.92
C HIS A 42 -7.16 -15.51 -20.56
N GLN A 43 -5.94 -15.08 -20.92
CA GLN A 43 -4.93 -15.97 -21.51
C GLN A 43 -4.56 -17.16 -20.61
N TYR A 44 -4.72 -17.02 -19.30
CA TYR A 44 -4.38 -18.03 -18.29
C TYR A 44 -5.61 -18.64 -17.60
N ASP A 45 -6.84 -18.35 -18.05
CA ASP A 45 -8.10 -18.79 -17.44
C ASP A 45 -8.21 -18.40 -15.94
N LEU A 46 -7.78 -17.19 -15.58
CA LEU A 46 -7.70 -16.70 -14.19
C LEU A 46 -8.76 -15.66 -13.82
N GLU A 47 -9.68 -15.36 -14.71
CA GLU A 47 -10.68 -14.29 -14.55
C GLU A 47 -11.60 -14.52 -13.34
N ASP A 48 -11.92 -15.79 -13.07
CA ASP A 48 -12.74 -16.20 -11.93
C ASP A 48 -11.95 -16.46 -10.64
N CYS A 49 -10.63 -16.24 -10.66
CA CYS A 49 -9.76 -16.54 -9.52
C CYS A 49 -9.23 -15.28 -8.80
N ILE A 50 -9.80 -14.10 -9.07
CA ILE A 50 -9.33 -12.84 -8.49
C ILE A 50 -9.81 -12.72 -7.04
N THR A 51 -8.91 -12.87 -6.06
CA THR A 51 -9.23 -12.65 -4.64
C THR A 51 -8.90 -11.24 -4.17
N SER A 52 -7.95 -10.58 -4.81
CA SER A 52 -7.58 -9.19 -4.51
C SER A 52 -6.76 -8.65 -5.66
N ILE A 53 -6.61 -7.34 -5.75
CA ILE A 53 -5.68 -6.68 -6.66
C ILE A 53 -5.02 -5.55 -5.90
N THR A 54 -3.70 -5.62 -5.76
CA THR A 54 -2.92 -4.53 -5.14
C THR A 54 -2.28 -3.66 -6.21
N THR A 55 -2.45 -2.33 -6.16
CA THR A 55 -1.81 -1.39 -7.11
C THR A 55 -1.22 -0.18 -6.39
N ASN A 56 -0.42 0.66 -7.07
CA ASN A 56 0.01 1.94 -6.47
C ASN A 56 -1.20 2.77 -6.03
N ASN A 57 -1.05 3.60 -4.99
CA ASN A 57 -2.18 4.35 -4.42
C ASN A 57 -2.51 5.62 -5.24
N ALA A 58 -2.55 5.48 -6.56
CA ALA A 58 -2.91 6.56 -7.45
C ALA A 58 -4.43 6.63 -7.59
N SER A 59 -5.01 7.81 -7.37
CA SER A 59 -6.45 8.07 -7.58
C SER A 59 -6.93 7.67 -8.99
N ARG A 60 -6.02 7.68 -9.97
CA ARG A 60 -6.28 7.24 -11.35
C ARG A 60 -6.68 5.77 -11.48
N ASN A 61 -6.28 4.91 -10.55
CA ASN A 61 -6.58 3.48 -10.58
C ASN A 61 -8.06 3.18 -10.30
N SER A 62 -8.82 4.13 -9.73
CA SER A 62 -10.26 3.95 -9.54
C SER A 62 -11.00 3.63 -10.84
N SER A 63 -10.59 4.26 -11.96
CA SER A 63 -11.18 3.96 -13.27
C SER A 63 -10.84 2.55 -13.78
N MET A 64 -9.65 2.02 -13.43
CA MET A 64 -9.25 0.64 -13.72
C MET A 64 -10.09 -0.35 -12.92
N PHE A 65 -10.19 -0.16 -11.61
CA PHE A 65 -10.93 -1.08 -10.73
C PHE A 65 -12.44 -1.10 -11.01
N ASN A 66 -13.02 0.06 -11.34
CA ASN A 66 -14.43 0.13 -11.76
C ASN A 66 -14.66 -0.70 -13.03
N ARG A 67 -13.73 -0.60 -14.00
CA ARG A 67 -13.81 -1.38 -15.24
C ARG A 67 -13.60 -2.88 -15.02
N ILE A 68 -12.70 -3.26 -14.12
CA ILE A 68 -12.51 -4.69 -13.77
C ILE A 68 -13.77 -5.22 -13.07
N SER A 69 -14.32 -4.48 -12.10
CA SER A 69 -15.53 -4.90 -11.37
C SER A 69 -16.75 -5.05 -12.28
N SER A 70 -16.81 -4.29 -13.38
CA SER A 70 -17.90 -4.41 -14.36
C SER A 70 -17.75 -5.60 -15.31
N MET A 71 -16.57 -6.23 -15.37
CA MET A 71 -16.25 -7.28 -16.35
C MET A 71 -15.95 -8.63 -15.70
N ALA A 72 -15.30 -8.65 -14.53
CA ALA A 72 -14.99 -9.86 -13.77
C ALA A 72 -15.97 -9.99 -12.59
N ALA A 73 -16.87 -10.98 -12.67
CA ALA A 73 -17.94 -11.16 -11.69
C ALA A 73 -17.44 -11.44 -10.26
N THR A 74 -16.23 -12.00 -10.14
CA THR A 74 -15.59 -12.33 -8.86
C THR A 74 -14.91 -11.14 -8.20
N PHE A 75 -14.69 -10.04 -8.94
CA PHE A 75 -14.01 -8.86 -8.44
C PHE A 75 -14.98 -7.77 -8.01
N ASN A 76 -14.85 -7.33 -6.77
CA ASN A 76 -15.55 -6.17 -6.23
C ASN A 76 -14.54 -5.12 -5.75
N TYR A 77 -14.53 -3.95 -6.38
CA TYR A 77 -13.63 -2.85 -6.07
C TYR A 77 -13.60 -2.50 -4.57
N SER A 78 -14.75 -2.48 -3.88
CA SER A 78 -14.80 -2.01 -2.49
C SER A 78 -14.12 -2.95 -1.51
N THR A 79 -14.02 -4.24 -1.82
CA THR A 79 -13.50 -5.27 -0.91
C THR A 79 -12.21 -5.92 -1.39
N HIS A 80 -11.92 -5.89 -2.70
CA HIS A 80 -10.82 -6.63 -3.30
C HIS A 80 -9.68 -5.73 -3.82
N ALA A 81 -9.87 -4.40 -3.92
CA ALA A 81 -8.77 -3.51 -4.25
C ALA A 81 -7.98 -3.10 -3.01
N ILE A 82 -6.67 -3.31 -3.08
CA ILE A 82 -5.75 -3.03 -1.99
C ILE A 82 -4.74 -1.97 -2.45
N GLY A 83 -4.50 -0.97 -1.62
CA GLY A 83 -3.45 0.00 -1.90
C GLY A 83 -2.06 -0.59 -1.64
N CYS A 84 -1.08 -0.22 -2.44
CA CYS A 84 0.31 -0.62 -2.22
C CYS A 84 0.83 0.02 -0.92
N MET A 85 1.12 -0.81 0.09
CA MET A 85 1.65 -0.33 1.36
C MET A 85 3.00 0.36 1.20
N THR A 86 3.85 -0.08 0.28
CA THR A 86 5.11 0.59 -0.01
C THR A 86 4.90 2.03 -0.49
N HIS A 87 3.85 2.27 -1.29
CA HIS A 87 3.50 3.62 -1.73
C HIS A 87 2.96 4.47 -0.56
N VAL A 88 2.12 3.89 0.30
CA VAL A 88 1.63 4.56 1.52
C VAL A 88 2.79 4.96 2.43
N LEU A 89 3.74 4.05 2.66
CA LEU A 89 4.96 4.33 3.44
C LEU A 89 5.83 5.41 2.80
N HIS A 90 5.96 5.39 1.48
CA HIS A 90 6.69 6.42 0.74
C HIS A 90 6.06 7.81 0.92
N LEU A 91 4.74 7.93 0.76
CA LEU A 91 4.01 9.19 0.99
C LEU A 91 4.14 9.66 2.45
N ALA A 92 3.95 8.75 3.40
CA ALA A 92 4.09 9.06 4.83
C ALA A 92 5.50 9.56 5.18
N ALA A 93 6.54 8.94 4.61
CA ALA A 93 7.92 9.38 4.80
C ALA A 93 8.16 10.77 4.18
N GLN A 94 7.67 11.02 2.97
CA GLN A 94 7.78 12.34 2.34
C GLN A 94 7.11 13.43 3.18
N ASP A 95 5.89 13.19 3.68
CA ASP A 95 5.17 14.16 4.48
C ASP A 95 5.80 14.38 5.86
N GLY A 96 6.30 13.31 6.48
CA GLY A 96 7.11 13.38 7.69
C GLY A 96 8.36 14.25 7.49
N LEU A 97 9.13 14.02 6.42
CA LEU A 97 10.31 14.82 6.10
C LEU A 97 9.96 16.30 5.86
N LYS A 98 8.87 16.60 5.13
CA LYS A 98 8.39 17.98 4.93
C LYS A 98 8.08 18.65 6.26
N ALA A 99 7.38 17.95 7.15
CA ALA A 99 7.01 18.49 8.46
C ALA A 99 8.23 18.75 9.35
N LEU A 100 9.21 17.85 9.34
CA LEU A 100 10.48 18.02 10.06
C LEU A 100 11.31 19.19 9.50
N SER A 101 11.31 19.36 8.17
CA SER A 101 12.09 20.41 7.49
C SER A 101 11.55 21.82 7.71
N LYS A 102 10.24 21.98 8.01
CA LYS A 102 9.61 23.30 8.15
C LYS A 102 9.84 23.96 9.51
N GLY A 103 10.39 23.25 10.50
CA GLY A 103 10.28 23.66 11.90
C GLY A 103 8.82 23.66 12.36
N VAL A 104 8.55 23.34 13.62
CA VAL A 104 7.17 23.20 14.13
C VAL A 104 6.45 24.55 14.06
N ALA A 105 5.72 24.79 12.97
CA ALA A 105 4.71 25.82 12.85
C ALA A 105 3.35 25.14 12.66
N PRO A 106 2.33 25.49 13.47
CA PRO A 106 1.04 24.82 13.44
C PRO A 106 0.38 25.06 12.09
N THR A 107 0.19 24.00 11.30
CA THR A 107 -0.41 24.14 9.96
C THR A 107 -1.90 23.84 10.03
N THR A 108 -2.70 24.83 9.67
CA THR A 108 -4.16 24.78 9.64
C THR A 108 -4.64 23.78 8.57
N CYS A 109 -5.55 22.88 8.94
CA CYS A 109 -6.13 21.87 8.06
C CYS A 109 -6.90 22.53 6.90
N LYS A 110 -6.50 22.25 5.66
CA LYS A 110 -7.39 22.42 4.50
C LYS A 110 -8.16 21.12 4.30
N GLN A 111 -9.48 21.24 4.16
CA GLN A 111 -10.36 20.14 3.80
C GLN A 111 -10.21 19.89 2.29
N GLU A 112 -9.76 18.69 1.92
CA GLU A 112 -9.81 18.17 0.56
C GLU A 112 -10.99 17.21 0.40
N GLU A 113 -11.48 17.11 -0.84
CA GLU A 113 -12.54 16.23 -1.35
C GLU A 113 -12.63 14.85 -0.67
N PRO A 114 -13.84 14.24 -0.64
CA PRO A 114 -14.08 12.99 0.08
C PRO A 114 -13.06 11.90 -0.29
N PRO A 115 -12.34 11.34 0.69
CA PRO A 115 -11.27 10.39 0.42
C PRO A 115 -11.79 9.13 -0.27
N GLY A 116 -11.24 8.82 -1.46
CA GLY A 116 -11.50 7.59 -2.20
C GLY A 116 -11.21 6.33 -1.36
N PRO A 117 -11.71 5.15 -1.76
CA PRO A 117 -11.60 3.92 -0.96
C PRO A 117 -10.17 3.50 -0.62
N MET A 118 -9.16 3.92 -1.40
CA MET A 118 -7.75 3.63 -1.10
C MET A 118 -7.02 4.77 -0.36
N ALA A 119 -7.70 5.86 -0.03
CA ALA A 119 -7.08 6.96 0.68
C ALA A 119 -6.54 6.51 2.04
N ILE A 120 -5.36 7.04 2.41
CA ILE A 120 -4.68 6.71 3.67
C ILE A 120 -5.57 6.92 4.90
N VAL A 121 -6.46 7.92 4.85
CA VAL A 121 -7.43 8.25 5.91
C VAL A 121 -8.36 7.08 6.25
N LYS A 122 -8.68 6.21 5.28
CA LYS A 122 -9.53 5.03 5.48
C LYS A 122 -8.80 3.82 6.08
N ILE A 123 -7.47 3.85 6.13
CA ILE A 123 -6.64 2.77 6.71
C ILE A 123 -6.47 2.97 8.22
N ILE A 124 -6.67 4.20 8.72
CA ILE A 124 -6.50 4.52 10.14
C ILE A 124 -7.84 4.29 10.85
N ASN A 125 -7.94 3.23 11.64
CA ASN A 125 -9.02 3.11 12.63
C ASN A 125 -8.73 4.12 13.76
N LEU A 126 -9.35 5.30 13.71
CA LEU A 126 -9.36 6.19 14.87
C LEU A 126 -10.38 5.63 15.88
N PRO A 127 -9.99 5.30 17.11
CA PRO A 127 -10.97 5.01 18.16
C PRO A 127 -11.85 6.25 18.41
N ASP A 128 -13.15 6.01 18.59
CA ASP A 128 -14.16 7.06 18.75
C ASP A 128 -13.74 8.08 19.82
N GLY A 129 -13.71 9.36 19.44
CA GLY A 129 -13.44 10.49 20.34
C GLY A 129 -11.97 10.91 20.49
N MET A 130 -11.01 10.25 19.82
CA MET A 130 -9.59 10.64 19.90
C MET A 130 -9.15 11.48 18.70
N SER A 131 -8.95 12.78 18.88
CA SER A 131 -8.30 13.64 17.88
C SER A 131 -6.78 13.40 17.91
N LEU A 132 -6.26 12.58 17.00
CA LEU A 132 -4.81 12.50 16.77
C LEU A 132 -4.30 13.84 16.22
N ARG A 133 -3.66 14.65 17.07
CA ARG A 133 -2.94 15.84 16.60
C ARG A 133 -1.67 15.38 15.90
N TYR A 134 -1.70 15.33 14.58
CA TYR A 134 -0.56 14.98 13.72
C TYR A 134 0.72 15.74 14.11
N ASP A 135 0.61 17.02 14.45
CA ASP A 135 1.74 17.84 14.94
C ASP A 135 2.44 17.23 16.16
N SER A 136 1.69 16.62 17.08
CA SER A 136 2.23 16.02 18.30
C SER A 136 2.95 14.70 18.01
N ILE A 137 2.41 13.87 17.11
CA ILE A 137 3.05 12.62 16.70
C ILE A 137 4.37 12.92 15.98
N ILE A 138 4.33 13.86 15.02
CA ILE A 138 5.51 14.28 14.27
C ILE A 138 6.57 14.86 15.21
N SER A 139 6.17 15.69 16.18
CA SER A 139 7.09 16.24 17.18
C SER A 139 7.76 15.16 18.04
N HIS A 140 7.00 14.17 18.52
CA HIS A 140 7.58 13.06 19.31
C HIS A 140 8.52 12.18 18.47
N VAL A 141 8.15 11.89 17.21
CA VAL A 141 9.03 11.16 16.28
C VAL A 141 10.30 11.96 15.98
N ALA A 142 10.19 13.29 15.81
CA ALA A 142 11.33 14.18 15.63
C ALA A 142 12.28 14.13 16.83
N GLN A 143 11.76 14.30 18.04
CA GLN A 143 12.54 14.28 19.28
C GLN A 143 13.21 12.92 19.51
N LEU A 144 12.49 11.82 19.28
CA LEU A 144 13.05 10.48 19.37
C LEU A 144 14.16 10.26 18.34
N ALA A 145 13.94 10.65 17.08
CA ALA A 145 14.96 10.56 16.05
C ALA A 145 16.19 11.40 16.44
N SER A 146 16.01 12.66 16.85
CA SER A 146 17.11 13.49 17.33
C SER A 146 17.84 12.84 18.49
N TYR A 147 17.14 12.26 19.47
CA TYR A 147 17.73 11.58 20.62
C TYR A 147 18.55 10.35 20.21
N LEU A 148 18.02 9.50 19.33
CA LEU A 148 18.69 8.29 18.83
C LEU A 148 19.94 8.61 18.00
N TRP A 149 19.88 9.66 17.18
CA TRP A 149 20.96 10.03 16.25
C TRP A 149 22.05 10.90 16.88
N GLN A 150 21.85 11.42 18.10
CA GLN A 150 22.84 12.23 18.82
C GLN A 150 24.03 11.42 19.38
N SER A 151 23.93 10.10 19.52
CA SER A 151 25.02 9.27 20.04
C SER A 151 25.21 7.94 19.28
N PRO A 152 26.45 7.42 19.17
CA PRO A 152 26.71 6.07 18.66
C PRO A 152 25.96 4.98 19.43
N GLN A 153 25.88 5.11 20.75
CA GLN A 153 25.22 4.14 21.64
C GLN A 153 23.71 4.08 21.40
N GLY A 154 23.06 5.23 21.18
CA GLY A 154 21.64 5.30 20.85
C GLY A 154 21.30 4.57 19.55
N ARG A 155 22.17 4.70 18.53
CA ARG A 155 22.01 4.01 17.24
C ARG A 155 22.16 2.49 17.37
N GLU A 156 23.17 2.03 18.12
CA GLU A 156 23.41 0.60 18.36
C GLU A 156 22.25 -0.05 19.13
N MET A 157 21.80 0.58 20.22
CA MET A 157 20.69 0.07 21.03
C MET A 157 19.38 -0.03 20.23
N PHE A 158 19.11 0.95 19.37
CA PHE A 158 17.95 0.91 18.48
C PHE A 158 18.08 -0.21 17.44
N ALA A 159 19.26 -0.40 16.86
CA ALA A 159 19.52 -1.48 15.91
C ALA A 159 19.32 -2.87 16.54
N GLU A 160 19.80 -3.09 17.77
CA GLU A 160 19.57 -4.34 18.51
C GLU A 160 18.09 -4.57 18.82
N THR A 161 17.36 -3.51 19.19
CA THR A 161 15.91 -3.59 19.42
C THR A 161 15.17 -4.00 18.14
N LEU A 162 15.54 -3.44 16.99
CA LEU A 162 14.95 -3.83 15.70
C LEU A 162 15.25 -5.29 15.35
N LYS A 163 16.45 -5.80 15.66
CA LYS A 163 16.76 -7.21 15.42
C LYS A 163 15.82 -8.14 16.18
N LEU A 164 15.51 -7.83 17.44
CA LEU A 164 14.58 -8.62 18.25
C LEU A 164 13.14 -8.59 17.70
N ILE A 165 12.70 -7.44 17.17
CA ILE A 165 11.35 -7.28 16.63
C ILE A 165 11.19 -8.00 15.28
N TYR A 166 12.17 -7.86 14.38
CA TYR A 166 12.06 -8.37 13.00
C TYR A 166 12.53 -9.82 12.83
N TYR A 167 13.45 -10.29 13.68
CA TYR A 167 13.98 -11.66 13.64
C TYR A 167 13.57 -12.50 14.85
N GLY A 168 12.63 -12.00 15.67
CA GLY A 168 11.98 -12.78 16.72
C GLY A 168 11.09 -13.91 16.16
N PRO A 169 10.65 -14.85 17.00
CA PRO A 169 9.82 -15.99 16.58
C PRO A 169 8.52 -15.52 15.92
N LYS A 170 8.24 -16.02 14.70
CA LYS A 170 7.06 -15.63 13.91
C LYS A 170 5.75 -16.16 14.52
N PRO A 171 4.67 -15.37 14.54
CA PRO A 171 3.34 -15.87 14.87
C PRO A 171 2.83 -16.82 13.78
N THR A 172 2.16 -17.89 14.23
CA THR A 172 1.87 -19.13 13.47
C THR A 172 0.59 -19.12 12.65
N ASN A 173 -0.05 -17.98 12.40
CA ASN A 173 -1.32 -17.98 11.67
C ASN A 173 -1.52 -16.71 10.85
N THR A 174 -1.60 -16.85 9.52
CA THR A 174 -2.42 -15.99 8.65
C THR A 174 -2.52 -16.62 7.25
N ASN A 175 -3.71 -17.15 6.94
CA ASN A 175 -4.10 -17.47 5.56
C ASN A 175 -4.48 -16.17 4.84
N THR A 176 -3.72 -15.77 3.82
CA THR A 176 -4.11 -14.66 2.93
C THR A 176 -3.51 -14.86 1.55
N LEU A 177 -4.35 -14.97 0.52
CA LEU A 177 -3.96 -14.87 -0.89
C LEU A 177 -4.06 -13.41 -1.35
N LEU A 178 -2.94 -12.84 -1.76
CA LEU A 178 -2.80 -11.44 -2.19
C LEU A 178 -2.29 -11.38 -3.64
N PHE A 179 -3.00 -10.79 -4.59
CA PHE A 179 -2.40 -10.50 -5.90
C PHE A 179 -1.80 -9.08 -5.90
N HIS A 180 -0.62 -8.91 -6.52
CA HIS A 180 0.09 -7.64 -6.58
C HIS A 180 0.36 -7.25 -8.03
N VAL A 181 -0.30 -6.18 -8.46
CA VAL A 181 -0.19 -5.61 -9.79
C VAL A 181 0.57 -4.29 -9.67
N HIS A 182 1.80 -4.27 -10.16
CA HIS A 182 2.58 -3.02 -10.23
C HIS A 182 2.13 -2.21 -11.45
N THR A 183 1.26 -1.22 -11.21
CA THR A 183 1.06 -0.11 -12.14
C THR A 183 2.08 0.99 -11.81
N PHE A 184 2.89 1.39 -12.79
CA PHE A 184 3.68 2.62 -12.70
C PHE A 184 2.75 3.82 -12.91
#